data_AF-A0A4D4KVY1-F1
#
_entry.id   AF-A0A4D4KVY1-F1
#
_cell.length_a   1.000
_cell.length_b   1.000
_cell.length_c   1.000
_cell.angle_alpha   90.00
_cell.angle_beta   90.00
_cell.angle_gamma   90.00
#
_symmetry.space_group_name_H-M   'P 1'
#
loop_
_entity.id
_entity.type
_entity.pdbx_description
1 polymer ?
#
loop_
_entity_poly.entity_id
_entity_poly.type
_entity_poly.pdbx_seq_one_letter_code
_entity_poly.pdbx_strand_id
1 'polypeptide(L)'
;MARSPFWTLDPPVVHLNHGSFGAVPRTVQEVQRALREEMETNPDAWFRELPERVGRARAAVARFLRVPAEHTALVTNASAEVSTVLGCLPLPPGGEVLLTDHTLSSPRWTRGCWPTPSART
;
A
#
# COMPACT_ATOMS: atom_id res chain seq x y z
N MET A 1 7.38 -30.26 15.54
CA MET A 1 7.20 -29.68 14.19
C MET A 1 8.51 -29.03 13.77
N ALA A 2 9.03 -29.33 12.58
CA ALA A 2 10.25 -28.71 12.07
C ALA A 2 10.03 -27.21 11.79
N ARG A 3 11.01 -26.37 12.15
CA ARG A 3 10.96 -24.91 11.91
C ARG A 3 11.04 -24.63 10.41
N SER A 4 10.23 -23.72 9.90
CA SER A 4 10.41 -23.23 8.54
C SER A 4 11.67 -22.35 8.47
N PRO A 5 12.63 -22.62 7.56
CA PRO A 5 13.82 -21.77 7.42
C PRO A 5 13.47 -20.40 6.81
N PHE A 6 12.32 -20.30 6.14
CA PHE A 6 11.92 -19.11 5.37
C PHE A 6 11.24 -18.02 6.20
N TRP A 7 10.76 -18.34 7.40
CA TRP A 7 9.99 -17.41 8.23
C TRP A 7 10.66 -17.22 9.61
N THR A 8 10.46 -16.06 10.20
CA THR A 8 10.92 -15.72 11.56
C THR A 8 9.77 -15.75 12.59
N LEU A 9 8.69 -16.46 12.27
CA LEU A 9 7.51 -16.59 13.12
C LEU A 9 7.84 -17.33 14.43
N ASP A 10 7.04 -17.08 15.47
CA ASP A 10 7.21 -17.67 16.78
C ASP A 10 6.90 -19.18 16.74
N PRO A 11 7.89 -20.07 16.96
CA PRO A 11 7.70 -21.52 16.78
C PRO A 11 6.55 -22.19 17.57
N PRO A 12 6.19 -21.73 18.80
CA PRO A 12 5.05 -22.26 19.55
C PRO A 12 3.68 -21.80 19.02
N VAL A 13 3.63 -20.75 18.19
CA VAL A 13 2.36 -20.14 17.75
C VAL A 13 1.94 -20.69 16.38
N VAL A 14 0.71 -21.20 16.30
CA VAL A 14 0.11 -21.63 15.04
C VAL A 14 -0.58 -20.44 14.37
N HIS A 15 0.11 -19.83 13.41
CA HIS A 15 -0.38 -18.66 12.69
C HIS A 15 -1.40 -19.05 11.61
N LEU A 16 -2.69 -19.07 11.96
CA LEU A 16 -3.78 -19.45 11.05
C LEU A 16 -4.36 -18.28 10.23
N ASN A 17 -3.99 -17.04 10.54
CA ASN A 17 -4.52 -15.84 9.89
C ASN A 17 -3.40 -14.98 9.28
N HIS A 18 -2.83 -15.45 8.18
CA HIS A 18 -1.86 -14.66 7.41
C HIS A 18 -2.54 -13.53 6.60
N GLY A 19 -3.86 -13.62 6.39
CA GLY A 19 -4.61 -12.68 5.55
C GLY A 19 -4.79 -11.27 6.15
N SER A 20 -4.63 -11.10 7.47
CA SER A 20 -4.77 -9.78 8.09
C SER A 20 -3.54 -8.89 7.93
N PHE A 21 -2.39 -9.32 8.44
CA PHE A 21 -1.16 -8.51 8.46
C PHE A 21 -0.01 -9.15 7.67
N GLY A 22 -0.16 -10.41 7.28
CA GLY A 22 0.91 -11.19 6.67
C GLY A 22 2.08 -11.47 7.61
N ALA A 23 3.14 -11.99 7.01
CA ALA A 23 4.48 -12.06 7.56
C ALA A 23 5.44 -11.83 6.40
N VAL A 24 6.63 -11.30 6.69
CA VAL A 24 7.65 -11.05 5.68
C VAL A 24 8.63 -12.21 5.68
N PRO A 25 8.97 -12.85 4.53
CA PRO A 25 9.98 -13.91 4.49
C PRO A 25 11.34 -13.41 4.96
N ARG A 26 12.14 -14.29 5.59
CA ARG A 26 13.47 -13.97 6.11
C ARG A 26 14.37 -13.27 5.08
N THR A 27 14.38 -13.77 3.85
CA THR A 27 15.21 -13.16 2.79
C THR A 27 14.80 -11.72 2.46
N VAL A 28 13.50 -11.40 2.55
CA VAL A 28 13.01 -10.03 2.33
C VAL A 28 13.36 -9.14 3.53
N GLN A 29 13.31 -9.68 4.76
CA GLN A 29 13.74 -8.95 5.95
C GLN A 29 15.23 -8.58 5.90
N GLU A 30 16.08 -9.47 5.36
CA GLU A 30 17.51 -9.22 5.16
C GLU A 30 17.74 -8.04 4.21
N VAL A 31 17.02 -8.00 3.09
CA VAL A 31 17.05 -6.87 2.16
C VAL A 31 16.54 -5.59 2.81
N GLN A 32 15.44 -5.64 3.56
CA GLN A 32 14.92 -4.47 4.29
C GLN A 32 15.94 -3.89 5.28
N ARG A 33 16.67 -4.76 5.99
CA ARG A 33 17.72 -4.35 6.92
C ARG A 33 18.89 -3.69 6.17
N ALA A 34 19.38 -4.31 5.10
CA ALA A 34 20.48 -3.75 4.30
C ALA A 34 20.12 -2.38 3.70
N LEU A 35 18.89 -2.21 3.19
CA LEU A 35 18.41 -0.92 2.68
C LEU A 35 18.32 0.15 3.79
N ARG A 36 17.96 -0.25 5.01
CA ARG A 36 17.94 0.68 6.16
C ARG A 36 19.37 1.08 6.54
N GLU A 37 20.28 0.13 6.64
CA GLU A 37 21.70 0.42 6.91
C GLU A 37 22.28 1.35 5.86
N GLU A 38 22.04 1.09 4.56
CA GLU A 38 22.45 1.96 3.46
C GLU A 38 21.91 3.39 3.62
N MET A 39 20.61 3.53 3.90
CA MET A 39 19.98 4.84 4.13
C MET A 39 20.66 5.61 5.28
N GLU A 40 20.97 4.95 6.40
CA GLU A 40 21.61 5.60 7.55
C GLU A 40 23.06 6.01 7.27
N THR A 41 23.77 5.35 6.36
CA THR A 41 25.16 5.74 6.01
C THR A 41 25.24 7.08 5.27
N ASN A 42 24.23 7.41 4.46
CA ASN A 42 24.17 8.66 3.70
C ASN A 42 22.73 9.01 3.30
N PRO A 43 21.95 9.63 4.20
CA PRO A 43 20.54 9.92 3.96
C PRO A 43 20.34 10.89 2.78
N ASP A 44 21.23 11.87 2.59
CA ASP A 44 21.13 12.83 1.48
C ASP A 44 21.22 12.17 0.11
N ALA A 45 22.18 11.26 -0.08
CA ALA A 45 22.29 10.49 -1.32
C ALA A 45 21.09 9.55 -1.49
N TRP A 46 20.71 8.84 -0.41
CA TRP A 46 19.59 7.91 -0.42
C TRP A 46 18.28 8.55 -0.88
N PHE A 47 17.88 9.67 -0.27
CA PHE A 47 16.62 10.34 -0.60
C PHE A 47 16.64 11.00 -1.99
N ARG A 48 17.82 11.40 -2.49
CA ARG A 48 17.96 11.89 -3.87
C ARG A 48 17.73 10.79 -4.91
N GLU A 49 18.16 9.57 -4.62
CA GLU A 49 18.00 8.41 -5.50
C GLU A 49 16.65 7.69 -5.32
N LEU A 50 15.93 7.98 -4.23
CA LEU A 50 14.68 7.31 -3.86
C LEU A 50 13.64 7.26 -5.00
N PRO A 51 13.40 8.33 -5.80
CA PRO A 51 12.44 8.27 -6.90
C PRO A 51 12.77 7.18 -7.92
N GLU A 52 14.04 6.99 -8.25
CA GLU A 52 14.48 5.96 -9.19
C GLU A 52 14.33 4.56 -8.56
N ARG A 53 14.72 4.40 -7.30
CA ARG A 53 14.57 3.15 -6.54
C ARG A 53 13.11 2.70 -6.50
N VAL A 54 12.20 3.61 -6.18
CA VAL A 54 10.74 3.38 -6.19
C VAL A 54 10.24 3.08 -7.62
N GLY A 55 10.75 3.79 -8.63
CA GLY A 55 10.43 3.55 -10.04
C GLY A 55 10.78 2.13 -10.49
N ARG A 56 11.95 1.61 -10.10
CA ARG A 56 12.36 0.23 -10.40
C ARG A 56 11.48 -0.80 -9.69
N ALA A 57 11.15 -0.57 -8.42
CA ALA A 57 10.24 -1.44 -7.67
C ALA A 57 8.84 -1.46 -8.32
N ARG A 58 8.31 -0.30 -8.70
CA ARG A 58 7.03 -0.18 -9.40
C ARG A 58 7.04 -0.94 -10.73
N ALA A 59 8.09 -0.79 -11.54
CA ALA A 59 8.21 -1.51 -12.81
C ALA A 59 8.26 -3.04 -12.64
N ALA A 60 8.89 -3.54 -11.57
CA ALA A 60 8.90 -4.96 -11.24
C ALA A 60 7.50 -5.47 -10.86
N VAL A 61 6.77 -4.71 -10.04
CA VAL A 61 5.37 -5.02 -9.68
C VAL A 61 4.46 -5.00 -10.90
N ALA A 62 4.55 -3.98 -11.74
CA ALA A 62 3.74 -3.87 -12.96
C ALA A 62 3.98 -5.06 -13.91
N ARG A 63 5.23 -5.50 -14.05
CA ARG A 63 5.57 -6.70 -14.83
C ARG A 63 4.97 -7.97 -14.24
N PHE A 64 5.01 -8.13 -12.92
CA PHE A 64 4.38 -9.26 -12.23
C PHE A 64 2.87 -9.28 -12.46
N LEU A 65 2.22 -8.12 -12.40
CA LEU A 65 0.79 -7.94 -12.63
C LEU A 65 0.39 -7.93 -14.13
N ARG A 66 1.38 -7.92 -15.05
CA ARG A 66 1.18 -7.85 -16.50
C ARG A 66 0.41 -6.59 -16.95
N VAL A 67 0.74 -5.45 -16.36
CA VAL A 67 0.17 -4.14 -16.72
C VAL A 67 1.28 -3.14 -17.08
N PRO A 68 0.98 -2.08 -17.85
CA PRO A 68 1.92 -0.98 -18.07
C PRO A 68 2.34 -0.32 -16.74
N ALA A 69 3.60 0.07 -16.63
CA ALA A 69 4.15 0.61 -15.38
C ALA A 69 3.52 1.96 -15.01
N GLU A 70 3.14 2.75 -16.01
CA GLU A 70 2.41 4.01 -15.92
C GLU A 70 1.00 3.87 -15.32
N HIS A 71 0.43 2.66 -15.33
CA HIS A 71 -0.88 2.36 -14.74
C HIS A 71 -0.79 1.90 -13.28
N THR A 72 0.39 1.96 -12.68
CA THR A 72 0.60 1.52 -11.29
C THR A 72 1.11 2.66 -10.43
N ALA A 73 0.75 2.62 -9.15
CA ALA A 73 1.28 3.50 -8.12
C ALA A 73 1.62 2.66 -6.88
N LEU A 74 2.66 3.05 -6.14
CA LEU A 74 2.97 2.46 -4.84
C LEU A 74 2.47 3.42 -3.75
N VAL A 75 1.63 2.90 -2.86
CA VAL A 75 1.09 3.61 -1.70
C VAL A 75 1.40 2.84 -0.42
N THR A 76 1.10 3.44 0.73
CA THR A 76 1.43 2.87 2.04
C THR A 76 0.59 1.66 2.44
N ASN A 77 -0.69 1.61 2.04
CA ASN A 77 -1.60 0.48 2.27
C ASN A 77 -2.92 0.66 1.48
N ALA A 78 -3.78 -0.35 1.49
CA ALA A 78 -5.09 -0.33 0.82
C ALA A 78 -6.00 0.83 1.30
N SER A 79 -6.05 1.13 2.59
CA SER A 79 -6.87 2.24 3.10
C SER A 79 -6.39 3.61 2.60
N ALA A 80 -5.08 3.79 2.45
CA ALA A 80 -4.50 5.00 1.88
C ALA A 80 -4.85 5.12 0.38
N GLU A 81 -4.78 4.02 -0.37
CA GLU A 81 -5.15 3.99 -1.80
C GLU A 81 -6.59 4.42 -2.02
N VAL A 82 -7.56 3.84 -1.29
CA VAL A 82 -8.96 4.26 -1.40
C VAL A 82 -9.13 5.75 -1.07
N SER A 83 -8.34 6.29 -0.13
CA SER A 83 -8.40 7.72 0.25
C SER A 83 -7.95 8.61 -0.88
N THR A 84 -6.85 8.21 -1.51
CA THR A 84 -6.28 8.92 -2.64
C THR A 84 -7.24 8.90 -3.83
N VAL A 85 -7.80 7.74 -4.18
CA VAL A 85 -8.71 7.60 -5.33
C VAL A 85 -9.97 8.43 -5.13
N LEU A 86 -10.66 8.28 -3.99
CA LEU A 86 -11.89 9.03 -3.74
C LEU A 86 -11.67 10.53 -3.53
N GLY A 87 -10.50 10.93 -3.04
CA GLY A 87 -10.13 12.35 -2.90
C GLY A 87 -9.82 13.03 -4.23
N CYS A 88 -9.44 12.28 -5.27
CA CYS A 88 -9.08 12.80 -6.58
C CYS A 88 -10.16 12.59 -7.65
N LEU A 89 -11.23 11.86 -7.35
CA LEU A 89 -12.30 11.59 -8.31
C LEU A 89 -13.17 12.85 -8.51
N PRO A 90 -13.33 13.35 -9.75
CA PRO A 90 -14.17 14.51 -10.03
C PRO A 90 -15.66 14.11 -10.03
N LEU A 91 -16.24 13.95 -8.84
CA LEU A 91 -17.66 13.66 -8.71
C LEU A 91 -18.48 14.91 -9.05
N PRO A 92 -19.43 14.83 -10.00
CA PRO A 92 -20.31 15.95 -10.29
C PRO A 92 -21.24 16.21 -9.09
N PRO A 93 -21.84 17.41 -8.99
CA PRO A 93 -22.92 17.66 -8.04
C PRO A 93 -24.03 16.61 -8.19
N GLY A 94 -24.43 15.98 -7.08
CA GLY A 94 -25.40 14.88 -7.07
C GLY A 94 -24.83 13.52 -7.53
N GLY A 95 -23.53 13.42 -7.80
CA GLY A 95 -22.86 12.15 -8.06
C GLY A 95 -22.79 11.28 -6.79
N GLU A 96 -22.99 9.98 -6.95
CA GLU A 96 -23.01 9.01 -5.85
C GLU A 96 -21.92 7.95 -6.02
N VAL A 97 -21.41 7.44 -4.89
CA VAL A 97 -20.48 6.31 -4.85
C VAL A 97 -21.24 5.09 -4.32
N LEU A 98 -21.37 4.06 -5.14
CA LEU A 98 -22.04 2.82 -4.76
C LEU A 98 -21.03 1.81 -4.23
N LEU A 99 -21.33 1.22 -3.08
CA LEU A 99 -20.51 0.21 -2.40
C LEU A 99 -21.38 -0.97 -1.98
N THR A 100 -20.78 -2.14 -1.83
CA THR A 100 -21.44 -3.30 -1.20
C THR A 100 -21.29 -3.25 0.32
N ASP A 101 -22.16 -3.97 1.03
CA ASP A 101 -22.08 -4.23 2.47
C ASP A 101 -20.88 -5.10 2.88
N HIS A 102 -20.26 -5.79 1.93
CA HIS A 102 -19.03 -6.58 2.13
C HIS A 102 -17.73 -5.79 2.00
N THR A 103 -17.78 -4.46 1.79
CA THR A 103 -16.56 -3.65 1.69
C THR A 103 -15.88 -3.51 3.05
N LEU A 104 -14.54 -3.36 3.05
CA LEU A 104 -13.79 -3.15 4.29
C LEU A 104 -14.29 -1.86 4.97
N SER A 105 -14.85 -2.01 6.16
CA SER A 105 -15.36 -0.87 6.91
C SER A 105 -14.20 0.04 7.32
N SER A 106 -14.16 1.25 6.76
CA SER A 106 -13.44 2.34 7.39
C SER A 106 -14.37 3.54 7.52
N PRO A 107 -14.37 4.20 8.69
CA PRO A 107 -15.34 5.24 9.02
C PRO A 107 -15.23 6.48 8.13
N ARG A 108 -14.14 6.63 7.36
CA ARG A 108 -14.01 7.69 6.35
C ARG A 108 -14.83 7.44 5.07
N TRP A 109 -15.23 6.19 4.81
CA TRP A 109 -15.94 5.79 3.58
C TRP A 109 -17.45 5.87 3.69
N THR A 110 -17.98 5.70 4.91
CA THR A 110 -19.41 5.43 5.14
C THR A 110 -20.26 6.67 5.32
N ARG A 111 -19.70 7.89 5.26
CA ARG A 111 -20.51 9.12 5.21
C ARG A 111 -20.36 9.79 3.86
N GLY A 112 -21.38 9.60 3.03
CA GLY A 112 -21.66 10.32 1.77
C GLY A 112 -21.93 11.81 1.95
N CYS A 113 -21.07 12.53 2.66
CA CYS A 113 -21.07 13.99 2.69
C CYS A 113 -19.71 14.49 2.22
N TRP A 114 -19.48 14.37 0.91
CA TRP A 114 -18.53 15.27 0.27
C TRP A 114 -19.15 16.66 0.36
N PRO A 115 -18.41 17.69 0.82
CA PRO A 115 -18.92 19.04 0.77
C PRO A 115 -19.20 19.37 -0.69
N THR A 116 -20.47 19.48 -1.05
CA THR A 116 -20.87 20.12 -2.29
C THR A 116 -20.26 21.51 -2.28
N PRO A 117 -19.55 21.95 -3.34
CA PRO A 117 -19.26 23.37 -3.49
C PRO A 117 -20.62 24.06 -3.48
N SER A 118 -20.89 24.91 -2.49
CA SER A 118 -22.09 25.71 -2.52
C SER A 118 -22.06 26.50 -3.83
N ALA A 119 -23.08 26.30 -4.67
CA ALA A 119 -23.31 27.14 -5.82
C ALA A 119 -23.48 28.57 -5.28
N ARG A 120 -22.40 29.35 -5.37
CA ARG A 120 -22.46 30.79 -5.14
C ARG A 120 -22.99 31.40 -6.43
N THR A 121 -24.28 31.75 -6.40
CA THR A 121 -24.89 32.84 -7.18
C THR A 121 -24.19 34.15 -6.88
#